data_AF-A0A0U4ASA8-F1
#
_entry.id   AF-A0A0U4ASA8-F1
#
_cell.length_a   1.000
_cell.length_b   1.000
_cell.length_c   1.000
_cell.angle_alpha   90.00
_cell.angle_beta   90.00
_cell.angle_gamma   90.00
#
_symmetry.space_group_name_H-M   'P 1'
#
loop_
_entity.id
_entity.type
_entity.pdbx_description
1 polymer ?
#
loop_
_entity_poly.entity_id
_entity_poly.type
_entity_poly.pdbx_seq_one_letter_code
_entity_poly.pdbx_strand_id
1 'polypeptide(L)'
;MHKPFALVLVIALAGCQQTPPTTVSAQPDATQPAAPLSQAEARAAVGRYLQSQPNAKRYVLDSARVNDNETTWQVLVPRTDWAQRMPNSARFEVDKATGTVRTAPVK
;
A
#
# COMPACT_ATOMS: atom_id res chain seq x y z
N MET A 1 17.03 -38.34 -32.01
CA MET A 1 16.18 -38.16 -33.22
C MET A 1 14.74 -38.31 -32.73
N HIS A 2 13.88 -37.29 -32.68
CA HIS A 2 13.33 -36.53 -33.79
C HIS A 2 12.89 -35.11 -33.36
N LYS A 3 13.18 -34.14 -34.21
CA LYS A 3 12.51 -32.84 -34.44
C LYS A 3 12.22 -32.81 -35.96
N PRO A 4 11.39 -31.91 -36.53
CA PRO A 4 10.63 -30.79 -35.94
C PRO A 4 9.18 -30.69 -36.47
N PHE A 5 8.33 -29.86 -35.86
CA PHE A 5 7.44 -28.98 -36.65
C PHE A 5 6.99 -27.78 -35.84
N ALA A 6 7.12 -26.61 -36.45
CA ALA A 6 6.79 -25.31 -35.89
C ALA A 6 5.32 -24.95 -36.18
N LEU A 7 4.68 -24.23 -35.26
CA LEU A 7 3.70 -23.21 -35.65
C LEU A 7 3.80 -22.03 -34.69
N VAL A 8 4.02 -20.88 -35.32
CA VAL A 8 4.15 -19.54 -34.78
C VAL A 8 2.76 -18.93 -34.65
N LEU A 9 2.45 -18.25 -33.54
CA LEU A 9 1.44 -17.19 -33.54
C LEU A 9 1.97 -15.97 -32.78
N VAL A 10 1.86 -14.84 -33.48
CA VAL A 10 2.50 -13.54 -33.28
C VAL A 10 1.49 -12.57 -32.65
N ILE A 11 1.89 -11.98 -31.52
CA ILE A 11 1.82 -10.56 -31.12
C ILE A 11 0.47 -9.81 -31.18
N ALA A 12 0.05 -9.31 -30.01
CA ALA A 12 -0.44 -7.93 -29.89
C ALA A 12 0.05 -7.32 -28.56
N LEU A 13 1.26 -6.75 -28.59
CA LEU A 13 1.73 -5.81 -27.58
C LEU A 13 0.93 -4.50 -27.74
N ALA A 14 -0.07 -4.28 -26.89
CA ALA A 14 -0.62 -2.95 -26.68
C ALA A 14 0.39 -2.15 -25.84
N GLY A 15 0.86 -1.06 -26.43
CA GLY A 15 2.10 -0.40 -26.05
C GLY A 15 2.05 0.38 -24.75
N CYS A 16 3.14 0.25 -23.99
CA CYS A 16 3.75 1.36 -23.28
C CYS A 16 5.15 1.52 -23.88
N GLN A 17 5.28 2.39 -24.89
CA GLN A 17 6.59 2.86 -25.33
C GLN A 17 7.20 3.63 -24.15
N GLN A 18 8.16 3.03 -23.45
CA GLN A 18 9.11 3.78 -22.64
C GLN A 18 10.13 4.40 -23.59
N THR A 19 9.89 5.65 -23.96
CA THR A 19 10.89 6.49 -24.60
C THR A 19 12.13 6.55 -23.70
N PRO A 20 13.35 6.29 -24.20
CA PRO A 20 14.56 6.45 -23.41
C PRO A 20 14.81 7.95 -23.17
N PRO A 21 15.03 8.40 -21.92
CA PRO A 21 15.44 9.77 -21.70
C PRO A 21 16.90 9.93 -22.15
N THR A 22 17.10 10.77 -23.16
CA THR A 22 18.35 11.49 -23.43
C THR A 22 18.94 11.98 -22.12
N THR A 23 20.21 11.67 -21.87
CA THR A 23 20.99 12.25 -20.76
C THR A 23 21.14 13.75 -20.97
N VAL A 24 20.21 14.50 -20.40
CA VAL A 24 20.43 15.87 -19.99
C VAL A 24 20.67 15.79 -18.50
N SER A 25 21.85 16.24 -18.03
CA SER A 25 22.05 16.59 -16.62
C SER A 25 21.13 17.76 -16.29
N ALA A 26 19.85 17.46 -16.09
CA ALA A 26 18.93 18.33 -15.40
C ALA A 26 19.09 18.02 -13.92
N GLN A 27 19.78 18.92 -13.23
CA GLN A 27 19.71 19.06 -11.79
C GLN A 27 18.23 18.98 -11.38
N PRO A 28 17.81 18.05 -10.51
CA PRO A 28 16.44 18.02 -10.03
C PRO A 28 16.26 19.16 -9.03
N ASP A 29 16.05 20.35 -9.56
CA ASP A 29 15.47 21.47 -8.82
C ASP A 29 14.00 21.57 -9.23
N ALA A 30 13.20 20.75 -8.57
CA ALA A 30 11.78 20.95 -8.38
C ALA A 30 11.37 20.11 -7.18
N THR A 31 11.42 20.71 -6.00
CA THR A 31 10.70 20.26 -4.81
C THR A 31 9.20 20.33 -5.13
N GLN A 32 8.70 19.41 -5.95
CA GLN A 32 7.28 19.18 -6.07
C GLN A 32 6.87 18.49 -4.77
N PRO A 33 5.95 19.07 -3.97
CA PRO A 33 5.48 18.41 -2.77
C PRO A 33 4.96 17.03 -3.15
N ALA A 34 5.47 15.98 -2.52
CA ALA A 34 4.91 14.65 -2.67
C ALA A 34 3.40 14.74 -2.40
N ALA A 35 2.59 14.25 -3.34
CA ALA A 35 1.14 14.23 -3.13
C ALA A 35 0.84 13.46 -1.85
N PRO A 36 -0.12 13.92 -1.03
CA PRO A 36 -0.48 13.20 0.18
C PRO A 36 -0.95 11.79 -0.19
N LEU A 37 -0.45 10.82 0.56
CA LEU A 37 -0.76 9.40 0.42
C LEU A 37 -2.27 9.19 0.42
N SER A 38 -2.78 8.32 -0.45
CA SER A 38 -4.22 8.05 -0.57
C SER A 38 -4.74 7.11 0.53
N GLN A 39 -6.07 7.04 0.70
CA GLN A 39 -6.72 6.13 1.64
C GLN A 39 -6.37 4.65 1.38
N ALA A 40 -6.29 4.25 0.11
CA ALA A 40 -5.93 2.88 -0.30
C ALA A 40 -4.46 2.56 0.03
N GLU A 41 -3.56 3.51 -0.22
CA GLU A 41 -2.15 3.38 0.14
C GLU A 41 -1.97 3.32 1.66
N ALA A 42 -2.77 4.04 2.44
CA ALA A 42 -2.69 4.01 3.90
C ALA A 42 -3.09 2.64 4.45
N ARG A 43 -4.18 2.07 3.91
CA ARG A 43 -4.59 0.70 4.23
C ARG A 43 -3.53 -0.32 3.82
N ALA A 44 -2.90 -0.15 2.66
CA ALA A 44 -1.81 -1.02 2.21
C ALA A 44 -0.57 -0.89 3.10
N ALA A 45 -0.22 0.31 3.55
CA ALA A 45 0.88 0.55 4.49
C ALA A 45 0.63 -0.17 5.82
N VAL A 46 -0.59 -0.08 6.37
CA VAL A 46 -0.98 -0.85 7.56
C VAL A 46 -0.93 -2.35 7.30
N GLY A 47 -1.35 -2.82 6.13
CA GLY A 47 -1.23 -4.24 5.78
C GLY A 47 0.21 -4.75 5.81
N ARG A 48 1.14 -4.00 5.21
CA ARG A 48 2.58 -4.32 5.25
C ARG A 48 3.14 -4.28 6.67
N TYR A 49 2.75 -3.27 7.46
CA TYR A 49 3.13 -3.18 8.87
C TYR A 49 2.63 -4.38 9.68
N LEU A 50 1.39 -4.80 9.46
CA LEU A 50 0.81 -5.95 10.18
C LEU A 50 1.48 -7.27 9.80
N GLN A 51 1.90 -7.44 8.55
CA GLN A 51 2.62 -8.64 8.10
C GLN A 51 3.96 -8.85 8.81
N SER A 52 4.61 -7.78 9.29
CA SER A 52 5.84 -7.89 10.10
C SER A 52 5.58 -8.20 11.57
N GLN A 53 4.31 -8.20 12.03
CA GLN A 53 3.96 -8.47 13.41
C GLN A 53 3.78 -9.98 13.67
N PRO A 54 4.19 -10.48 14.86
CA PRO A 54 4.05 -11.89 15.20
C PRO A 54 2.59 -12.36 15.28
N ASN A 55 1.64 -11.44 15.46
CA ASN A 55 0.22 -11.69 15.61
C ASN A 55 -0.63 -11.22 14.41
N ALA A 56 -0.02 -11.07 13.23
CA ALA A 56 -0.68 -10.60 12.00
C ALA A 56 -2.03 -11.27 11.71
N LYS A 57 -2.13 -12.59 11.95
CA LYS A 57 -3.34 -13.41 11.72
C LYS A 57 -4.55 -13.00 12.57
N ARG A 58 -4.36 -12.18 13.60
CA ARG A 58 -5.46 -11.70 14.46
C ARG A 58 -6.18 -10.48 13.89
N TYR A 59 -5.62 -9.84 12.87
CA TYR A 59 -6.15 -8.61 12.29
C TYR A 59 -6.96 -8.89 11.03
N VAL A 60 -8.15 -8.29 10.93
CA VAL A 60 -9.04 -8.43 9.77
C VAL A 60 -8.91 -7.17 8.90
N LEU A 61 -7.81 -7.07 8.13
CA LEU A 61 -7.53 -5.90 7.28
C LEU A 61 -8.62 -5.66 6.23
N ASP A 62 -9.29 -6.72 5.77
CA ASP A 62 -10.39 -6.58 4.81
C ASP A 62 -11.55 -5.71 5.36
N SER A 63 -11.80 -5.82 6.67
CA SER A 63 -12.84 -5.08 7.36
C SER A 63 -12.35 -3.75 7.96
N ALA A 64 -11.12 -3.32 7.63
CA ALA A 64 -10.58 -2.08 8.15
C ALA A 64 -11.41 -0.86 7.71
N ARG A 65 -11.56 0.10 8.63
CA ARG A 65 -12.14 1.42 8.35
C ARG A 65 -11.02 2.43 8.31
N VAL A 66 -11.09 3.37 7.38
CA VAL A 66 -10.08 4.42 7.24
C VAL A 66 -10.77 5.77 7.32
N ASN A 67 -10.38 6.57 8.31
CA ASN A 67 -10.87 7.92 8.53
C ASN A 67 -9.80 8.92 8.10
N ASP A 68 -10.24 9.99 7.45
CA ASP A 68 -9.40 11.11 7.05
C ASP A 68 -9.20 12.05 8.24
N ASN A 69 -7.95 12.27 8.66
CA ASN A 69 -7.58 13.39 9.51
C ASN A 69 -6.71 14.35 8.70
N GLU A 70 -6.46 15.54 9.23
CA GLU A 70 -5.68 16.58 8.54
C GLU A 70 -4.33 16.06 8.00
N THR A 71 -3.48 15.55 8.88
CA THR A 71 -2.11 15.11 8.54
C THR A 71 -1.93 13.59 8.47
N THR A 72 -2.96 12.84 8.89
CA THR A 72 -2.88 11.37 8.99
C THR A 72 -4.12 10.69 8.46
N TRP A 73 -3.95 9.44 8.04
CA TRP A 73 -5.04 8.48 7.95
C TRP A 73 -5.14 7.72 9.25
N GLN A 74 -6.33 7.72 9.86
CA GLN A 74 -6.61 6.79 10.94
C GLN A 74 -7.16 5.50 10.34
N VAL A 75 -6.50 4.38 10.59
CA VAL A 75 -6.93 3.05 10.14
C VAL A 75 -7.34 2.22 11.36
N LEU A 76 -8.62 1.90 11.45
CA LEU A 76 -9.18 1.01 12.47
C LEU A 76 -9.27 -0.41 11.91
N VAL A 77 -8.54 -1.34 12.52
CA VAL A 77 -8.48 -2.73 12.07
C VAL A 77 -9.08 -3.65 13.13
N PRO A 78 -10.19 -4.36 12.84
CA PRO A 78 -10.77 -5.32 13.76
C PRO A 78 -9.80 -6.42 14.15
N ARG A 79 -9.90 -6.88 15.41
CA ARG A 79 -9.13 -7.99 15.95
C ARG A 79 -10.03 -9.16 16.34
N THR A 80 -9.69 -10.36 15.85
CA THR A 80 -10.46 -11.58 16.15
C THR A 80 -10.36 -12.02 17.61
N ASP A 81 -9.20 -11.79 18.25
CA ASP A 81 -9.02 -12.11 19.67
C ASP A 81 -9.78 -11.18 20.62
N TRP A 82 -10.27 -10.05 20.12
CA TRP A 82 -11.04 -9.06 20.88
C TRP A 82 -12.51 -9.01 20.47
N ALA A 83 -13.01 -10.02 19.74
CA ALA A 83 -14.38 -10.02 19.21
C ALA A 83 -15.47 -9.83 20.29
N GLN A 84 -15.18 -10.12 21.56
CA GLN A 84 -16.08 -9.97 22.70
C GLN A 84 -15.69 -8.82 23.66
N ARG A 85 -14.74 -7.96 23.28
CA ARG A 85 -14.26 -6.84 24.11
C ARG A 85 -14.34 -5.54 23.32
N MET A 86 -14.80 -4.48 23.96
CA MET A 86 -14.75 -3.13 23.39
C MET A 86 -13.50 -2.39 23.89
N PRO A 87 -12.79 -1.65 23.01
CA PRO A 87 -12.93 -1.65 21.55
C PRO A 87 -12.35 -2.94 20.94
N ASN A 88 -13.04 -3.50 19.94
CA ASN A 88 -12.64 -4.74 19.27
C ASN A 88 -11.65 -4.50 18.12
N SER A 89 -11.09 -3.29 18.01
CA SER A 89 -10.26 -2.85 16.90
C SER A 89 -8.97 -2.24 17.43
N ALA A 90 -7.89 -2.37 16.66
CA ALA A 90 -6.67 -1.60 16.87
C ALA A 90 -6.71 -0.34 16.00
N ARG A 91 -6.16 0.76 16.51
CA ARG A 91 -5.99 2.00 15.75
C ARG A 91 -4.55 2.14 15.29
N PHE A 92 -4.40 2.45 14.02
CA PHE A 92 -3.15 2.85 13.41
C PHE A 92 -3.29 4.25 12.83
N GLU A 93 -2.20 5.01 12.84
CA GLU A 93 -2.09 6.31 12.20
C GLU A 93 -1.03 6.20 11.11
N VAL A 94 -1.38 6.63 9.91
CA VAL A 94 -0.47 6.69 8.77
C VAL A 94 -0.26 8.14 8.42
N ASP A 95 0.98 8.61 8.54
CA ASP A 95 1.34 9.95 8.12
C ASP A 95 1.14 10.13 6.60
N LYS A 96 0.40 11.17 6.20
CA LYS A 96 0.04 11.39 4.79
C LYS A 96 1.24 11.79 3.92
N ALA A 97 2.30 12.35 4.49
CA ALA A 97 3.46 12.80 3.74
C ALA A 97 4.50 11.67 3.56
N THR A 98 4.66 10.82 4.58
CA THR A 98 5.76 9.84 4.67
C THR A 98 5.28 8.39 4.59
N GLY A 99 3.99 8.12 4.80
CA GLY A 99 3.46 6.76 4.91
C GLY A 99 3.87 6.03 6.20
N THR A 100 4.49 6.73 7.16
CA THR A 100 4.91 6.14 8.43
C THR A 100 3.70 5.65 9.21
N VAL A 101 3.71 4.36 9.58
CA VAL A 101 2.65 3.73 10.37
C VAL A 101 3.02 3.74 11.85
N ARG A 102 2.09 4.19 12.71
CA ARG A 102 2.22 4.13 14.17
C ARG A 102 0.96 3.54 14.79
N THR A 103 1.11 2.79 15.87
CA THR A 103 -0.03 2.29 16.66
C THR A 103 -0.49 3.38 17.63
N ALA A 104 -1.79 3.56 17.77
CA ALA A 104 -2.39 4.52 18.69
C ALA A 104 -3.49 3.86 19.54
N PRO A 105 -3.78 4.38 20.74
CA PRO A 105 -4.92 3.92 21.52
C PRO A 105 -6.24 4.28 20.82
N VAL A 106 -7.21 3.39 20.92
CA VAL A 106 -8.61 3.71 20.57
C VAL A 106 -9.20 4.51 21.73
N LYS A 107 -9.89 5.60 21.42
CA LYS A 107 -10.61 6.44 22.39
C LYS A 107 -12.10 6.17 22.31
#